data_AF-A0A7J8UER4-F1
#
_entry.id   AF-A0A7J8UER4-F1
#
_cell.length_a   1.000
_cell.length_b   1.000
_cell.length_c   1.000
_cell.angle_alpha   90.00
_cell.angle_beta   90.00
_cell.angle_gamma   90.00
#
_symmetry.space_group_name_H-M   'P 1'
#
loop_
_entity.id
_entity.type
_entity.pdbx_description
1 polymer ?
#
loop_
_entity_poly.entity_id
_entity_poly.type
_entity_poly.pdbx_seq_one_letter_code
_entity_poly.pdbx_strand_id
1 'polypeptide(L)' 'MQGHLSVWLVKHELVHRSLGFDYQGIETLQIKTED' A
#
# COMPACT_ATOMS: atom_id res chain seq x y z
N MET A 1 6.37 8.12 5.59
CA MET A 1 5.16 8.70 4.98
C MET A 1 4.35 7.55 4.43
N GLN A 2 3.12 7.36 4.89
CA GLN A 2 2.16 6.39 4.32
C GLN A 2 1.24 7.16 3.39
N GLY A 3 1.04 6.68 2.17
CA GLY A 3 0.12 7.27 1.22
C GLY A 3 -1.33 6.98 1.57
N HIS A 4 -2.22 7.71 0.91
CA HIS A 4 -3.66 7.64 1.16
C HIS A 4 -4.23 6.23 0.90
N LEU A 5 -3.66 5.50 -0.06
CA LEU A 5 -4.08 4.14 -0.38
C LEU A 5 -3.63 3.14 0.70
N SER A 6 -2.40 3.26 1.21
CA SER A 6 -1.95 2.46 2.38
C SER A 6 -2.88 2.65 3.58
N VAL A 7 -3.24 3.89 3.92
CA VAL A 7 -4.16 4.19 5.03
C VAL A 7 -5.54 3.56 4.80
N TRP A 8 -6.07 3.65 3.58
CA TRP A 8 -7.33 3.04 3.22
C TRP A 8 -7.29 1.51 3.39
N LEU A 9 -6.23 0.85 2.93
CA LEU A 9 -6.07 -0.60 3.09
C LEU A 9 -5.98 -1.04 4.56
N VAL A 10 -5.26 -0.29 5.41
CA VAL A 10 -5.23 -0.57 6.86
C VAL A 10 -6.64 -0.48 7.46
N LYS A 11 -7.41 0.54 7.08
CA LYS A 11 -8.79 0.74 7.57
C LYS A 11 -9.72 -0.43 7.21
N HIS A 12 -9.45 -1.10 6.10
CA HIS A 12 -10.20 -2.26 5.63
C HIS A 12 -9.57 -3.60 6.03
N GLU A 13 -8.60 -3.60 6.95
CA GLU A 13 -7.90 -4.80 7.44
C GLU A 13 -7.19 -5.61 6.33
N LEU A 14 -6.89 -4.96 5.21
CA LEU A 14 -6.18 -5.55 4.09
C LEU A 14 -4.67 -5.47 4.34
N VAL A 15 -4.08 -6.64 4.61
CA VAL A 15 -2.64 -6.78 4.83
C VAL A 15 -1.89 -6.43 3.54
N HIS A 16 -1.06 -5.41 3.63
CA HIS A 16 -0.21 -4.97 2.52
C HIS A 16 1.15 -4.52 3.05
N ARG A 17 2.13 -4.47 2.16
CA ARG A 17 3.46 -3.93 2.43
C ARG A 17 3.68 -2.69 1.56
N SER A 18 3.87 -1.54 2.19
CA SER A 18 4.28 -0.33 1.50
C SER A 18 5.74 -0.45 1.04
N LEU A 19 6.00 -0.26 -0.25
CA LEU A 19 7.34 -0.30 -0.85
C LEU A 19 7.96 1.09 -1.04
N GLY A 20 7.18 2.14 -0.82
CA GLY A 20 7.59 3.54 -0.98
C GLY A 20 6.92 4.19 -2.18
N PHE A 21 7.53 5.25 -2.69
CA PHE A 21 7.04 5.99 -3.85
C PHE A 21 7.98 5.79 -5.04
N ASP A 22 7.43 5.70 -6.25
CA ASP A 22 8.24 5.71 -7.46
C ASP A 22 8.79 7.12 -7.78
N TYR A 23 9.56 7.27 -8.86
CA TYR A 23 10.14 8.55 -9.28
C TYR A 23 9.09 9.61 -9.66
N GLN A 24 7.86 9.20 -9.96
CA GLN A 24 6.71 10.08 -10.23
C GLN A 24 5.92 10.41 -8.95
N GLY A 25 6.31 9.88 -7.79
CA GLY A 25 5.61 10.10 -6.53
C GLY A 25 4.34 9.27 -6.38
N ILE A 26 4.21 8.14 -7.08
CA ILE A 26 3.09 7.21 -6.93
C ILE A 26 3.44 6.18 -5.86
N GLU A 27 2.53 5.97 -4.92
CA GLU A 27 2.69 4.97 -3.88
C GLU A 27 2.70 3.55 -4.47
N THR A 28 3.74 2.79 -4.16
CA THR A 28 3.89 1.39 -4.56
C THR A 28 3.60 0.49 -3.36
N LEU A 29 2.69 -0.46 -3.55
CA LEU A 29 2.23 -1.39 -2.52
C LEU A 29 2.35 -2.82 -3.03
N GLN A 30 2.80 -3.72 -2.15
CA GLN A 30 2.74 -5.16 -2.37
C GLN A 30 1.57 -5.74 -1.58
N ILE A 31 0.70 -6.46 -2.28
CA ILE A 31 -0.43 -7.18 -1.70
C ILE A 31 -0.20 -8.67 -1.97
N LYS A 32 -0.41 -9.51 -0.96
CA LYS A 32 -0.51 -10.95 -1.15
C LYS A 32 -1.99 -11.30 -1.25
N THR A 33 -2.35 -12.02 -2.30
CA THR A 33 -3.64 -12.71 -2.37
C THR A 33 -3.52 -14.00 -1.57
N GLU A 34 -4.60 -14.38 -0.88
CA GLU A 34 -4.77 -15.77 -0.45
C GLU A 34 -5.06 -16.63 -1.69
N ASP A 35 -4.58 -17.87 -1.69
CA ASP A 35 -4.75 -18.85 -2.78
C ASP A 35 -6.22 -19.27 -2.93
#